data_AF-C0LZN5-F1
#
_entry.id   AF-C0LZN5-F1
#
_cell.length_a   1.000
_cell.length_b   1.000
_cell.length_c   1.000
_cell.angle_alpha   90.00
_cell.angle_beta   90.00
_cell.angle_gamma   90.00
#
_symmetry.space_group_name_H-M   'P 1'
#
loop_
_entity.id
_entity.type
_entity.pdbx_description
1 polymer ?
#
loop_
_entity_poly.entity_id
_entity_poly.type
_entity_poly.pdbx_seq_one_letter_code
_entity_poly.pdbx_strand_id
1 'polypeptide(L)'
;MMSGFCHDDTLSFRIPKEKYRAIATFKDQSYQADMAMYTLFVDAEKKTISISYTAAFPCQGKEHLLVSTSITKLEEVSEHA
;
A
#
# COMPACT_ATOMS: atom_id res chain seq x y z
N MET A 1 -1.06 35.16 -23.55
CA MET A 1 -1.34 35.52 -22.14
C MET A 1 -2.33 34.51 -21.59
N MET A 2 -1.94 33.67 -20.63
CA MET A 2 -2.91 32.86 -19.88
C MET A 2 -3.26 33.59 -18.60
N SER A 3 -4.52 34.01 -18.50
CA SER A 3 -5.13 34.44 -17.25
C SER A 3 -5.60 33.19 -16.51
N GLY A 4 -5.10 32.96 -15.29
CA GLY A 4 -5.55 31.89 -14.41
C GLY A 4 -6.22 32.48 -13.17
N PHE A 5 -7.42 32.01 -12.86
CA PHE A 5 -8.09 32.29 -11.60
C PHE A 5 -7.83 31.10 -10.67
N CYS A 6 -7.43 31.37 -9.43
CA CYS A 6 -7.18 30.35 -8.40
C CYS A 6 -8.11 30.63 -7.21
N HIS A 7 -8.87 29.63 -6.78
CA HIS A 7 -9.68 29.63 -5.57
C HIS A 7 -9.16 28.51 -4.67
N ASP A 8 -8.67 28.86 -3.49
CA ASP A 8 -8.02 27.90 -2.58
C ASP A 8 -9.06 27.21 -1.69
N ASP A 9 -9.53 26.03 -2.12
CA ASP A 9 -10.33 25.15 -1.28
C ASP A 9 -9.43 24.10 -0.58
N THR A 10 -9.65 23.85 0.71
CA THR A 10 -8.91 22.85 1.49
C THR A 10 -9.72 21.58 1.69
N LEU A 11 -9.16 20.43 1.30
CA LEU A 11 -9.72 19.11 1.60
C LEU A 11 -8.97 18.46 2.75
N SER A 12 -9.69 18.04 3.79
CA SER A 12 -9.13 17.27 4.92
C SER A 12 -9.76 15.88 4.96
N PHE A 13 -8.92 14.83 4.99
CA PHE A 13 -9.36 13.45 5.13
C PHE A 13 -8.43 12.69 6.06
N ARG A 14 -8.94 11.62 6.66
CA ARG A 14 -8.14 10.72 7.48
C ARG A 14 -7.61 9.60 6.60
N ILE A 15 -6.30 9.36 6.66
CA ILE A 15 -5.70 8.20 6.02
C ILE A 15 -6.25 6.93 6.71
N PRO A 16 -6.69 5.92 5.95
CA PRO A 16 -7.15 4.65 6.51
C PRO A 16 -6.08 4.03 7.44
N LYS A 17 -6.51 3.42 8.54
CA LYS A 17 -5.60 2.81 9.53
C LYS A 17 -5.19 1.38 9.17
N GLU A 18 -5.80 0.84 8.12
CA GLU A 18 -5.62 -0.51 7.64
C GLU A 18 -4.16 -0.78 7.36
N LYS A 19 -3.65 -1.85 7.96
CA LYS A 19 -2.32 -2.35 7.71
C LYS A 19 -2.44 -3.63 6.91
N TYR A 20 -1.51 -3.80 5.99
CA TYR A 20 -1.46 -4.97 5.13
C TYR A 20 -0.12 -5.66 5.32
N ARG A 21 -0.11 -6.97 5.18
CA ARG A 21 1.10 -7.78 5.17
C ARG A 21 1.14 -8.57 3.87
N ALA A 22 2.27 -8.49 3.19
CA ALA A 22 2.52 -9.29 2.01
C ALA A 22 3.25 -10.58 2.41
N ILE A 23 2.84 -11.69 1.82
CA ILE A 23 3.38 -13.02 2.07
C ILE A 23 3.90 -13.56 0.73
N ALA A 24 5.16 -13.95 0.69
CA ALA A 24 5.78 -14.61 -0.45
C ALA A 24 6.18 -16.03 -0.05
N THR A 25 5.60 -17.04 -0.69
CA THR A 25 5.90 -18.46 -0.44
C THR A 25 6.80 -18.98 -1.53
N PHE A 26 7.98 -19.43 -1.14
CA PHE A 26 8.92 -20.17 -1.97
C PHE A 26 8.86 -21.65 -1.60
N LYS A 27 9.42 -22.52 -2.45
CA LYS A 27 9.44 -23.98 -2.21
C LYS A 27 10.12 -24.38 -0.89
N ASP A 28 11.08 -23.58 -0.44
CA ASP A 28 11.92 -23.82 0.73
C ASP A 28 11.47 -23.04 1.97
N GLN A 29 10.80 -21.89 1.79
CA GLN A 29 10.46 -20.98 2.90
C GLN A 29 9.39 -19.94 2.53
N SER A 30 8.80 -19.31 3.55
CA SER A 30 7.90 -18.17 3.37
C SER A 30 8.48 -16.90 3.99
N TYR A 31 8.37 -15.79 3.27
CA TYR A 31 8.71 -14.46 3.76
C TYR A 31 7.44 -13.67 4.02
N GLN A 32 7.48 -12.85 5.07
CA GLN A 32 6.41 -11.92 5.39
C GLN A 32 6.99 -10.52 5.57
N ALA A 33 6.33 -9.52 5.02
CA ALA A 33 6.71 -8.12 5.18
C ALA A 33 5.48 -7.24 5.33
N ASP A 34 5.49 -6.36 6.33
CA ASP A 34 4.46 -5.34 6.47
C ASP A 34 4.53 -4.37 5.28
N MET A 35 3.38 -4.08 4.70
CA MET A 35 3.28 -3.19 3.54
C MET A 35 3.15 -1.75 4.03
N ALA A 36 4.25 -1.00 3.93
CA ALA A 36 4.24 0.41 4.27
C ALA A 36 3.41 1.20 3.25
N MET A 37 2.71 2.24 3.71
CA MET A 37 2.11 3.22 2.81
C MET A 37 3.22 3.92 2.03
N TYR A 38 3.20 3.80 0.71
CA TYR A 38 4.29 4.25 -0.15
C TYR A 38 3.95 5.54 -0.89
N THR A 39 2.76 5.63 -1.48
CA THR A 39 2.38 6.79 -2.29
C THR A 39 0.90 7.11 -2.15
N LEU A 40 0.61 8.41 -1.98
CA LEU A 40 -0.70 9.00 -2.15
C LEU A 40 -0.73 9.68 -3.52
N PHE A 41 -1.64 9.28 -4.38
CA PHE A 41 -1.84 9.86 -5.70
C PHE A 41 -3.16 10.61 -5.75
N VAL A 42 -3.13 11.84 -6.26
CA VAL A 42 -4.32 12.68 -6.43
C VAL A 42 -4.50 12.97 -7.91
N ASP A 43 -5.58 12.42 -8.48
CA ASP A 43 -6.02 12.71 -9.85
C ASP A 43 -7.12 13.78 -9.77
N ALA A 44 -6.76 15.02 -10.09
CA ALA A 44 -7.70 16.14 -10.05
C ALA A 44 -8.71 16.13 -11.21
N GLU A 45 -8.37 15.49 -12.34
CA GLU A 45 -9.26 15.37 -13.50
C GLU A 45 -10.39 14.38 -13.20
N LYS A 46 -10.04 13.23 -12.64
CA LYS A 46 -11.00 12.19 -12.25
C LYS A 46 -11.57 12.37 -10.84
N LYS A 47 -11.02 13.31 -10.07
CA LYS A 47 -11.37 13.58 -8.67
C LYS A 47 -11.19 12.33 -7.79
N THR A 48 -10.09 11.60 -7.97
CA THR A 48 -9.79 10.37 -7.22
C THR A 48 -8.51 10.49 -6.41
N ILE A 49 -8.56 9.99 -5.17
CA ILE A 49 -7.39 9.83 -4.30
C ILE A 49 -7.10 8.32 -4.21
N SER A 50 -5.88 7.92 -4.52
CA SER A 50 -5.43 6.53 -4.46
C SER A 50 -4.25 6.38 -3.51
N ILE A 51 -4.26 5.32 -2.71
CA ILE A 51 -3.19 4.99 -1.77
C ILE A 51 -2.59 3.67 -2.20
N SER A 52 -1.27 3.63 -2.34
CA SER A 52 -0.53 2.41 -2.65
C SER A 52 0.30 1.96 -1.45
N TYR A 53 0.14 0.69 -1.08
CA TYR A 53 0.94 0.03 -0.07
C TYR A 53 1.92 -0.91 -0.77
N THR A 54 3.17 -0.96 -0.32
CA THR A 54 4.20 -1.78 -0.97
C THR A 54 5.02 -2.55 0.05
N ALA A 55 5.49 -3.73 -0.36
CA ALA A 55 6.48 -4.52 0.34
C ALA A 55 7.39 -5.18 -0.70
N ALA A 56 8.64 -5.43 -0.31
CA ALA A 56 9.63 -6.07 -1.17
C ALA A 56 10.24 -7.28 -0.46
N PHE A 57 10.65 -8.27 -1.23
CA PHE A 57 11.30 -9.48 -0.74
C PHE A 57 12.55 -9.77 -1.56
N PRO A 58 13.62 -10.30 -0.95
CA PRO A 58 14.80 -10.73 -1.69
C PRO A 58 14.45 -11.97 -2.52
N CYS A 59 14.30 -11.81 -3.84
CA CYS A 59 13.99 -12.91 -4.76
C CYS A 59 15.13 -13.26 -5.72
N GLN A 60 16.22 -12.49 -5.74
CA GLN A 60 17.29 -12.62 -6.72
C GLN A 60 17.91 -14.03 -6.71
N GLY A 61 17.86 -14.71 -7.86
CA GLY A 61 18.37 -16.08 -8.02
C GLY A 61 17.46 -17.17 -7.44
N LYS A 62 16.31 -16.80 -6.87
CA LYS A 62 15.30 -17.70 -6.28
C LYS A 62 13.92 -17.54 -6.93
N GLU A 63 13.82 -16.84 -8.05
CA GLU A 63 12.55 -16.53 -8.72
C GLU A 63 11.83 -17.81 -9.14
N HIS A 64 12.59 -18.81 -9.62
CA HIS A 64 12.09 -20.15 -9.98
C HIS A 64 11.58 -20.98 -8.80
N LEU A 65 11.87 -20.55 -7.57
CA LEU A 65 11.38 -21.18 -6.34
C LEU A 65 10.11 -20.50 -5.83
N LEU A 66 9.71 -19.34 -6.36
CA LEU A 66 8.49 -18.65 -5.95
C LEU A 66 7.27 -19.47 -6.36
N VAL A 67 6.45 -19.83 -5.37
CA VAL A 67 5.23 -20.62 -5.55
C VAL A 67 4.01 -19.71 -5.59
N SER A 68 3.91 -18.77 -4.66
CA SER A 68 2.77 -17.87 -4.56
C SER A 68 3.08 -16.59 -3.81
N THR A 69 2.25 -15.57 -4.05
CA THR A 69 2.22 -14.32 -3.28
C THR A 69 0.80 -14.00 -2.87
N SER A 70 0.60 -13.52 -1.65
CA SER A 70 -0.71 -13.08 -1.14
C SER A 70 -0.59 -11.84 -0.26
N ILE A 71 -1.71 -11.16 -0.08
CA ILE A 71 -1.83 -10.01 0.82
C ILE A 71 -2.88 -10.35 1.87
N THR A 72 -2.59 -10.03 3.13
CA THR A 72 -3.51 -10.22 4.25
C THR A 72 -3.68 -8.89 4.98
N LYS A 73 -4.92 -8.59 5.37
CA LYS A 73 -5.22 -7.46 6.25
C LYS A 73 -4.80 -7.82 7.67
N LEU A 74 -4.06 -6.94 8.34
CA LEU A 74 -3.74 -7.08 9.75
C LEU A 74 -4.91 -6.52 10.56
N GLU A 75 -5.57 -7.35 11.34
CA GLU A 75 -6.52 -6.88 12.35
C GLU A 75 -5.74 -6.33 13.54
N GLU A 76 -6.07 -5.11 13.99
CA GLU A 76 -5.59 -4.62 15.27
C GLU A 76 -6.24 -5.48 16.35
N VAL A 77 -5.46 -6.31 17.05
CA VAL A 77 -5.94 -6.97 18.26
C VAL A 77 -6.28 -5.84 19.25
N SER A 78 -7.57 -5.68 19.55
CA SER A 78 -8.03 -4.79 20.61
C SER A 78 -7.41 -5.24 21.92
N GLU A 79 -6.35 -4.57 22.38
CA GLU A 79 -5.81 -4.72 23.74
C GLU A 79 -6.77 -4.10 24.76
N HIS A 80 -8.03 -4.50 24.79
CA HIS A 80 -8.96 -4.25 25.90
C HIS A 80 -10.12 -5.25 25.82
N ALA A 81 -10.05 -6.28 26.66
CA ALA A 81 -11.20 -7.03 27.19
C ALA A 81 -10.88 -7.43 28.63
#